data_AF-A0A1C6T1B7-F1
#
_entry.id   AF-A0A1C6T1B7-F1
#
_cell.length_a   1.000
_cell.length_b   1.000
_cell.length_c   1.000
_cell.angle_alpha   90.00
_cell.angle_beta   90.00
_cell.angle_gamma   90.00
#
_symmetry.space_group_name_H-M   'P 1'
#
loop_
_entity.id
_entity.type
_entity.pdbx_description
1 polymer ?
#
loop_
_entity_poly.entity_id
_entity_poly.type
_entity_poly.pdbx_seq_one_letter_code
_entity_poly.pdbx_strand_id
1 'polypeptide(L)'
;MAHRNARLTVYARRLLIARVVGEGRPVAHVVKELGCARATGYQWLARWRAEGDVGLVDRPSVAHRLPHRTPAAVEARVFQLLIVCRLGPAGWHRCWTCPVAPSPLKPP
;
A
#
# COMPACT_ATOMS: atom_id res chain seq x y z
N MET A 1 -8.74 -3.31 -8.11
CA MET A 1 -9.14 -4.68 -7.73
C MET A 1 -8.02 -5.64 -8.11
N ALA A 2 -7.45 -6.39 -7.16
CA ALA A 2 -6.43 -7.39 -7.42
C ALA A 2 -7.10 -8.71 -7.83
N HIS A 3 -6.72 -9.30 -8.97
CA HIS A 3 -7.26 -10.58 -9.43
C HIS A 3 -6.82 -11.72 -8.51
N ARG A 4 -7.66 -12.75 -8.35
CA ARG A 4 -7.45 -13.90 -7.45
C ARG A 4 -6.05 -14.55 -7.59
N ASN A 5 -5.52 -14.56 -8.81
CA ASN A 5 -4.22 -15.14 -9.17
C ASN A 5 -3.08 -14.11 -9.30
N ALA A 6 -3.26 -12.87 -8.86
CA ALA A 6 -2.15 -11.92 -8.82
C ALA A 6 -1.06 -12.46 -7.88
N ARG A 7 0.19 -12.46 -8.33
CA ARG A 7 1.33 -13.17 -7.69
C ARG A 7 1.67 -12.68 -6.27
N LEU A 8 1.13 -11.52 -5.89
CA LEU A 8 1.29 -10.91 -4.58
C LEU A 8 0.08 -11.13 -3.64
N THR A 9 -0.95 -11.88 -4.05
CA THR A 9 -2.09 -12.18 -3.19
C THR A 9 -1.69 -13.11 -2.05
N VAL A 10 -2.41 -13.03 -0.94
CA VAL A 10 -2.26 -13.92 0.22
C VAL A 10 -2.36 -15.40 -0.18
N TYR A 11 -3.17 -15.73 -1.20
CA TYR A 11 -3.26 -17.08 -1.74
C TYR A 11 -1.92 -17.58 -2.32
N ALA A 12 -1.26 -16.79 -3.16
CA ALA A 12 0.04 -17.16 -3.73
C ALA A 12 1.12 -17.32 -2.64
N ARG A 13 1.05 -16.50 -1.58
CA ARG A 13 1.95 -16.62 -0.41
C ARG A 13 1.72 -17.94 0.35
N ARG A 14 0.46 -18.31 0.59
CA ARG A 14 0.09 -19.58 1.24
C ARG A 14 0.51 -20.78 0.40
N LEU A 15 0.33 -20.71 -0.92
CA LEU A 15 0.77 -21.77 -1.85
C LEU A 15 2.29 -21.95 -1.81
N LEU A 16 3.06 -20.86 -1.70
CA LEU A 16 4.50 -20.94 -1.51
C LEU A 16 4.84 -21.72 -0.24
N ILE A 17 4.23 -21.36 0.88
CA ILE A 17 4.47 -22.02 2.17
C ILE A 17 4.06 -23.49 2.14
N ALA A 18 2.89 -23.81 1.58
CA ALA A 18 2.40 -25.19 1.45
C ALA A 18 3.39 -26.06 0.67
N ARG A 19 3.97 -25.57 -0.43
CA ARG A 19 4.97 -26.30 -1.23
C ARG A 19 6.33 -26.42 -0.55
N VAL A 20 6.76 -25.35 0.15
CA VAL A 20 8.07 -25.36 0.82
C VAL A 20 8.05 -26.22 2.07
N VAL A 21 6.99 -26.11 2.89
CA VAL A 21 6.89 -26.78 4.19
C VAL A 21 6.22 -28.14 4.07
N GLY A 22 5.15 -28.26 3.28
CA GLY A 22 4.41 -29.51 3.10
C GLY A 22 5.10 -30.49 2.15
N GLU A 23 5.60 -30.00 1.01
CA GLU A 23 6.26 -30.84 0.00
C GLU A 23 7.80 -30.84 0.11
N GLY A 24 8.38 -30.07 1.04
CA GLY A 24 9.84 -29.98 1.25
C GLY A 24 10.61 -29.33 0.09
N ARG A 25 9.91 -28.63 -0.81
CA ARG A 25 10.53 -28.08 -2.03
C ARG A 25 11.39 -26.85 -1.71
N PRO A 26 12.55 -26.67 -2.38
CA PRO A 26 13.37 -25.48 -2.18
C PRO A 26 12.63 -24.19 -2.55
N VAL A 27 12.73 -23.16 -1.70
CA VAL A 27 12.12 -21.84 -1.92
C VAL A 27 12.43 -21.28 -3.30
N ALA A 28 13.69 -21.42 -3.75
CA ALA A 28 14.16 -20.93 -5.04
C ALA A 28 13.41 -21.51 -6.25
N HIS A 29 12.95 -22.75 -6.16
CA HIS A 29 12.17 -23.38 -7.23
C HIS A 29 10.74 -22.84 -7.20
N VAL A 30 10.12 -22.83 -6.02
CA VAL A 30 8.72 -22.43 -5.85
C VAL A 30 8.51 -20.96 -6.23
N VAL A 31 9.42 -20.06 -5.84
CA VAL A 31 9.35 -18.64 -6.23
C VAL A 31 9.51 -18.42 -7.73
N LYS A 32 10.28 -19.29 -8.42
CA LYS A 32 10.47 -19.22 -9.88
C LYS A 32 9.18 -19.58 -10.60
N GLU A 33 8.48 -20.63 -10.16
CA GLU A 33 7.16 -21.00 -10.67
C GLU A 33 6.13 -19.89 -10.42
N LEU A 34 6.13 -19.35 -9.20
CA LEU A 34 5.23 -18.26 -8.80
C LEU A 34 5.66 -16.90 -9.37
N GLY A 35 6.81 -16.81 -10.04
CA GLY A 35 7.48 -15.60 -10.56
C GLY A 35 7.52 -14.44 -9.59
N CYS A 36 7.99 -14.70 -8.38
CA CYS A 36 8.40 -13.70 -7.42
C CYS A 36 9.92 -13.75 -7.21
N ALA A 37 10.48 -12.66 -6.69
CA ALA A 37 11.90 -12.63 -6.37
C ALA A 37 12.23 -13.59 -5.21
N ARG A 38 13.42 -14.20 -5.25
CA ARG A 38 13.91 -15.10 -4.18
C ARG A 38 13.87 -14.44 -2.80
N ALA A 39 14.30 -13.19 -2.71
CA ALA A 39 14.29 -12.41 -1.47
C ALA A 39 12.87 -12.28 -0.88
N THR A 40 11.87 -12.03 -1.72
CA THR A 40 10.46 -11.94 -1.31
C THR A 40 9.94 -13.27 -0.76
N GLY A 41 10.28 -14.39 -1.40
CA GLY A 41 9.92 -15.72 -0.90
C GLY A 41 10.51 -16.04 0.47
N TYR A 42 11.78 -15.74 0.68
CA TYR A 42 12.42 -15.93 1.99
C TYR A 42 11.82 -15.01 3.07
N GLN A 43 11.49 -13.76 2.73
CA GLN A 43 10.83 -12.85 3.65
C GLN A 43 9.46 -13.38 4.11
N TRP A 44 8.66 -13.90 3.17
CA TRP A 44 7.37 -14.50 3.51
C TRP A 44 7.52 -15.77 4.37
N LEU A 45 8.52 -16.60 4.08
CA LEU A 45 8.82 -17.78 4.90
C LEU A 45 9.26 -17.39 6.32
N ALA A 46 10.10 -16.37 6.46
CA ALA A 46 10.52 -15.87 7.77
C ALA A 46 9.33 -15.33 8.58
N ARG A 47 8.44 -14.56 7.94
CA ARG A 47 7.22 -14.06 8.59
C ARG A 47 6.27 -15.18 8.98
N TRP A 48 6.07 -16.16 8.11
CA TRP A 48 5.22 -17.32 8.43
C TRP A 48 5.78 -18.14 9.58
N ARG A 49 7.11 -18.29 9.69
CA ARG A 49 7.73 -18.95 10.84
C ARG A 49 7.53 -18.18 12.16
N ALA A 50 7.47 -16.86 12.11
CA ALA A 50 7.32 -16.01 13.30
C ALA A 50 5.86 -15.83 13.73
N GLU A 51 4.95 -15.60 12.77
CA GLU A 51 3.56 -15.19 13.02
C GLU A 51 2.55 -16.23 12.51
N GLY A 52 2.96 -17.25 11.74
CA GLY A 52 2.06 -18.20 11.10
C GLY A 52 1.30 -17.60 9.92
N ASP A 53 0.09 -18.11 9.64
CA ASP A 53 -0.73 -17.66 8.51
C ASP A 53 -1.15 -16.19 8.57
N VAL A 54 -1.24 -15.60 9.78
CA VAL A 54 -1.53 -14.17 9.94
C VAL A 54 -0.39 -13.29 9.42
N GLY A 55 0.85 -13.76 9.44
CA GLY A 55 2.02 -13.05 8.90
C GLY A 55 2.06 -12.96 7.37
N LEU A 56 1.21 -13.71 6.68
CA LEU A 56 1.09 -13.69 5.21
C LEU A 56 0.07 -12.65 4.70
N VAL A 57 -0.77 -12.12 5.59
CA VAL A 57 -1.77 -11.10 5.26
C VAL A 57 -1.08 -9.78 4.95
N ASP A 58 -1.67 -8.98 4.06
CA ASP A 58 -1.16 -7.65 3.77
C ASP A 58 -1.21 -6.76 5.01
N ARG A 59 -0.04 -6.34 5.48
CA ARG A 59 0.07 -5.25 6.45
C ARG A 59 -0.10 -3.93 5.69
N PRO A 60 -0.78 -2.94 6.30
CA PRO A 60 -0.77 -1.60 5.75
C PRO A 60 0.68 -1.14 5.61
N SER A 61 1.05 -0.69 4.41
CA SER A 61 2.36 -0.06 4.14
C SER A 61 2.48 1.36 4.71
N VAL A 62 1.58 1.71 5.64
CA VAL A 62 1.48 3.04 6.23
C VAL A 62 2.52 3.15 7.34
N ALA A 63 3.33 4.22 7.28
CA ALA A 63 4.25 4.54 8.37
C ALA A 63 3.46 4.80 9.67
N HIS A 64 3.88 4.20 10.78
CA HIS A 64 3.24 4.41 12.09
C HIS A 64 3.39 5.84 12.61
N ARG A 65 4.43 6.56 12.16
CA ARG A 65 4.67 7.96 12.52
C ARG A 65 4.94 8.75 11.27
N LEU A 66 4.16 9.81 11.06
CA LEU A 66 4.39 10.83 10.05
C LEU A 66 4.57 12.17 10.80
N PRO A 67 5.80 12.62 11.08
CA PRO A 67 6.03 13.84 11.85
C PRO A 67 5.48 15.09 11.14
N HIS A 68 5.40 15.06 9.82
CA HIS A 68 4.83 16.13 8.99
C HIS A 68 3.46 15.72 8.43
N ARG A 69 2.66 14.95 9.18
CA ARG A 69 1.31 14.61 8.75
C ARG A 69 0.50 15.89 8.56
N THR A 70 -0.09 16.05 7.37
CA THR A 70 -0.95 17.18 7.06
C THR A 70 -2.09 17.25 8.09
N PRO A 71 -2.36 18.43 8.68
CA PRO A 71 -3.48 18.57 9.62
C PRO A 71 -4.81 18.18 8.97
N ALA A 72 -5.67 17.49 9.70
CA ALA A 72 -6.95 16.98 9.17
C ALA A 72 -7.85 18.08 8.56
N ALA A 73 -7.78 19.31 9.09
CA ALA A 73 -8.49 20.46 8.54
C ALA A 73 -8.04 20.82 7.11
N VAL A 74 -6.73 20.68 6.83
CA VAL A 74 -6.17 20.94 5.50
C VAL A 74 -6.54 19.80 4.54
N GLU A 75 -6.51 18.55 5.00
CA GLU A 75 -6.95 17.40 4.19
C GLU A 75 -8.43 17.52 3.78
N ALA A 76 -9.31 17.84 4.74
CA ALA A 76 -10.74 18.06 4.50
C ALA A 76 -10.97 19.20 3.49
N ARG A 77 -10.15 20.25 3.58
CA ARG A 77 -10.23 21.39 2.66
C ARG A 77 -9.83 21.02 1.23
N VAL A 78 -8.72 20.28 1.06
CA VAL A 78 -8.30 19.78 -0.25
C VAL A 78 -9.36 18.87 -0.83
N PHE A 79 -9.96 17.98 -0.04
CA PHE A 79 -11.01 17.08 -0.50
C PHE A 79 -12.25 17.82 -0.98
N GLN A 80 -12.70 18.86 -0.26
CA GLN A 80 -13.79 19.72 -0.71
C GLN A 80 -13.48 20.40 -2.06
N LEU A 81 -12.26 20.92 -2.23
CA LEU A 81 -11.84 21.55 -3.48
C LEU A 81 -11.81 20.56 -4.65
N LEU A 82 -11.37 19.31 -4.42
CA LEU A 82 -11.40 18.25 -5.43
C LEU A 82 -12.84 17.92 -5.87
N ILE A 83 -13.77 17.84 -4.91
CA ILE A 83 -15.18 17.52 -5.19
C ILE A 83 -15.86 18.68 -5.95
N VAL A 84 -15.75 19.90 -5.44
CA VAL A 84 -16.51 21.05 -5.95
C VAL A 84 -15.91 21.58 -7.25
N CYS A 85 -14.59 21.65 -7.36
CA CYS A 85 -13.93 22.30 -8.49
C CYS A 85 -13.46 21.31 -9.57
N ARG A 86 -13.38 19.99 -9.27
CA ARG A 86 -12.79 18.96 -10.15
C ARG A 86 -11.38 19.32 -10.65
N LEU A 87 -10.64 20.11 -9.88
CA LEU A 87 -9.31 20.58 -10.25
C LEU A 87 -8.25 19.60 -9.75
N GLY A 88 -7.36 19.16 -10.65
CA GLY A 88 -6.15 18.45 -10.24
C GLY A 88 -5.18 19.35 -9.44
N PRO A 89 -4.09 18.79 -8.90
CA PRO A 89 -3.08 19.53 -8.10
C PRO A 89 -2.54 20.79 -8.80
N ALA A 90 -2.43 20.75 -10.12
CA ALA A 90 -1.96 21.87 -10.96
C ALA A 90 -3.03 22.96 -11.21
N GLY A 91 -4.28 22.76 -10.77
CA GLY A 91 -5.41 23.67 -11.02
C GLY A 91 -5.78 24.54 -9.82
N TRP A 92 -5.24 24.28 -8.62
CA TRP A 92 -5.67 24.94 -7.39
C TRP A 92 -5.54 26.47 -7.42
N HIS A 93 -4.46 26.98 -8.04
CA HIS A 93 -4.23 28.41 -8.23
C HIS A 93 -5.20 29.08 -9.21
N ARG A 94 -6.05 28.33 -9.91
CA ARG A 94 -6.97 28.86 -10.94
C ARG A 94 -8.37 29.10 -10.38
N CYS A 95 -8.67 28.59 -9.19
CA CYS A 95 -9.96 28.77 -8.53
C CYS A 95 -9.88 29.93 -7.52
N TRP A 96 -9.80 31.16 -8.02
CA TRP A 96 -9.85 32.37 -7.18
C TRP A 96 -11.28 32.73 -6.76
N THR A 97 -12.29 32.22 -7.47
CA THR A 97 -13.71 32.53 -7.29
C THR A 97 -14.48 31.49 -6.50
N CYS A 98 -13.83 30.41 -6.06
CA CYS A 98 -14.50 29.44 -5.18
C CYS A 98 -14.66 30.07 -3.79
N PRO A 99 -15.85 30.07 -3.17
CA PRO A 99 -16.04 30.54 -1.78
C PRO A 99 -15.26 29.69 -0.75
N VAL A 100 -14.65 28.60 -1.23
CA VAL A 100 -13.83 27.61 -0.53
C VAL A 100 -12.33 27.80 -0.90
N ALA A 101 -11.94 28.86 -1.62
CA ALA A 101 -10.54 29.13 -1.92
C ALA A 101 -9.76 29.54 -0.63
N PRO A 102 -8.51 29.09 -0.44
CA PRO A 102 -7.73 29.51 0.72
C PRO A 102 -7.26 30.96 0.58
N SER A 103 -7.38 31.76 1.64
CA SER A 103 -6.45 32.88 1.85
C SER A 103 -5.02 32.31 1.86
N PRO A 104 -4.02 33.04 1.32
CA PRO A 104 -2.67 32.52 1.25
C PRO A 104 -2.22 32.11 2.65
N LEU A 105 -1.89 30.82 2.81
CA LEU A 105 -1.14 30.32 3.96
C LEU A 105 0.12 31.18 4.05
N LYS A 106 0.15 32.11 5.00
CA LYS A 106 1.34 32.89 5.32
C LYS A 106 2.33 31.92 5.97
N PRO A 107 3.43 31.54 5.30
CA PRO A 107 4.48 30.80 6.00
C PRO A 107 5.15 31.75 7.02
N PRO A 108 5.74 31.22 8.11
CA PRO A 108 6.58 32.01 9.01
C PRO A 108 7.79 32.61 8.28
#